data_AF-A0A554JZY7-F1
#
_entry.id   AF-A0A554JZY7-F1
#
_cell.length_a   1.000
_cell.length_b   1.000
_cell.length_c   1.000
_cell.angle_alpha   90.00
_cell.angle_beta   90.00
_cell.angle_gamma   90.00
#
_symmetry.space_group_name_H-M   'P 1'
#
loop_
_entity.id
_entity.type
_entity.pdbx_description
1 polymer ?
#
loop_
_entity_poly.entity_id
_entity_poly.type
_entity_poly.pdbx_seq_one_letter_code
_entity_poly.pdbx_strand_id
1 'polypeptide(L)'
;MSASLPWIDMRFLQNMTSTLVLGNDMLYLPQSRKIFSQGEISLAPEDREIFKRILSGLYEIFTGAGDAFLLFQAEQQYLRDTEMDGQEPDWIEEISDDAKRHLRHNAAVQGILPSFEPLAIVPSLPHTGISYIVREEGLLEKLIRAFGIWRLANIRQLGFLQDPIVTSSGARGYSLDFPHTRYCHVLDVTAIMTLMLHNNFLDPVLIHTGMMAAITHDTETPAGGDSIKFIDPEAFDEDKNYPQLLKKVDWSAIQKEYQIPEDLLIDTIQNQGALGTMLDLADKMAYVARDATSYLSRTQPFGTIAYPEGYRNIAQLLNQFPFICGVWETAKIIRDETVITDAKKLIAFLKLRALLFRELYHHPGARFKEFLLGTTVLEY
;
A
#
# COMPACT_ATOMS: atom_id res chain seq x y z
N MET A 1 -20.03 21.42 -16.19
CA MET A 1 -20.24 20.96 -14.80
C MET A 1 -19.63 19.57 -14.73
N SER A 2 -18.46 19.39 -14.11
CA SER A 2 -17.93 18.04 -13.88
C SER A 2 -18.83 17.38 -12.83
N ALA A 3 -19.26 16.14 -13.08
CA ALA A 3 -19.94 15.36 -12.06
C ALA A 3 -19.02 15.28 -10.83
N SER A 4 -19.52 15.63 -9.65
CA SER A 4 -18.76 15.43 -8.40
C SER A 4 -18.43 13.96 -8.27
N LEU A 5 -17.17 13.63 -8.04
CA LEU A 5 -16.77 12.24 -7.76
C LEU A 5 -17.60 11.70 -6.58
N PRO A 6 -18.06 10.44 -6.65
CA PRO A 6 -18.73 9.82 -5.51
C PRO A 6 -17.76 9.71 -4.32
N TRP A 7 -18.30 9.57 -3.11
CA TRP A 7 -17.47 9.18 -1.96
C TRP A 7 -16.86 7.81 -2.22
N ILE A 8 -15.53 7.74 -2.17
CA ILE A 8 -14.76 6.54 -2.42
C ILE A 8 -14.59 5.80 -1.10
N ASP A 9 -15.36 4.75 -0.90
CA ASP A 9 -15.20 3.82 0.22
C ASP A 9 -14.70 2.44 -0.29
N MET A 10 -14.41 1.52 0.62
CA MET A 10 -14.02 0.16 0.27
C MET A 10 -15.09 -0.52 -0.58
N ARG A 11 -16.38 -0.25 -0.33
CA ARG A 11 -17.46 -0.85 -1.11
C ARG A 11 -17.42 -0.39 -2.55
N PHE A 12 -17.15 0.89 -2.78
CA PHE A 12 -16.90 1.48 -4.08
C PHE A 12 -15.71 0.80 -4.77
N LEU A 13 -14.54 0.76 -4.11
CA LEU A 13 -13.32 0.15 -4.67
C LEU A 13 -13.49 -1.34 -4.97
N GLN A 14 -14.33 -2.04 -4.22
CA GLN A 14 -14.57 -3.46 -4.40
C GLN A 14 -15.67 -3.78 -5.43
N ASN A 15 -16.47 -2.80 -5.81
CA ASN A 15 -17.52 -2.94 -6.80
C ASN A 15 -17.12 -2.36 -8.16
N MET A 16 -16.08 -1.52 -8.22
CA MET A 16 -15.59 -1.00 -9.50
C MET A 16 -15.11 -2.14 -10.39
N THR A 17 -15.55 -2.14 -11.64
CA THR A 17 -15.06 -3.06 -12.66
C THR A 17 -13.90 -2.47 -13.44
N SER A 18 -13.69 -1.15 -13.39
CA SER A 18 -12.60 -0.45 -14.08
C SER A 18 -11.65 0.20 -13.09
N THR A 19 -10.48 0.63 -13.57
CA THR A 19 -9.54 1.41 -12.75
C THR A 19 -10.14 2.78 -12.41
N LEU A 20 -9.93 3.21 -11.16
CA LEU A 20 -10.23 4.57 -10.75
C LEU A 20 -8.95 5.41 -10.91
N VAL A 21 -9.02 6.45 -11.72
CA VAL A 21 -7.91 7.39 -11.92
C VAL A 21 -8.17 8.63 -11.06
N LEU A 22 -7.26 8.90 -10.11
CA LEU A 22 -7.27 10.13 -9.31
C LEU A 22 -6.08 11.00 -9.73
N GLY A 23 -6.38 12.12 -10.38
CA GLY A 23 -5.36 12.99 -10.97
C GLY A 23 -4.60 12.32 -12.13
N ASN A 24 -3.34 12.70 -12.33
CA ASN A 24 -2.46 12.09 -13.33
C ASN A 24 -1.48 11.08 -12.70
N ASP A 25 -1.67 10.74 -11.43
CA ASP A 25 -0.61 10.19 -10.59
C ASP A 25 -0.84 8.73 -10.19
N MET A 26 -2.07 8.39 -9.78
CA MET A 26 -2.38 7.06 -9.24
C MET A 26 -3.59 6.45 -9.94
N LEU A 27 -3.46 5.17 -10.28
CA LEU A 27 -4.59 4.32 -10.63
C LEU A 27 -4.89 3.40 -9.46
N TYR A 28 -6.14 3.35 -9.03
CA TYR A 28 -6.64 2.37 -8.08
C TYR A 28 -7.26 1.21 -8.85
N LEU A 29 -6.80 -0.01 -8.55
CA LEU A 29 -7.14 -1.21 -9.30
C LEU A 29 -8.37 -1.91 -8.74
N PRO A 30 -9.25 -2.45 -9.60
CA PRO A 30 -10.39 -3.24 -9.14
C PRO A 30 -9.93 -4.45 -8.32
N GLN A 31 -10.68 -4.82 -7.29
CA GLN A 31 -10.37 -5.99 -6.45
C GLN A 31 -11.32 -7.16 -6.74
N SER A 32 -10.78 -8.30 -7.18
CA SER A 32 -11.57 -9.53 -7.30
C SER A 32 -11.77 -10.16 -5.92
N ARG A 33 -13.03 -10.27 -5.47
CA ARG A 33 -13.36 -10.86 -4.16
C ARG A 33 -13.64 -12.36 -4.20
N LYS A 34 -14.25 -12.84 -5.28
CA LYS A 34 -14.87 -14.17 -5.30
C LYS A 34 -14.07 -15.23 -6.02
N ILE A 35 -13.20 -14.82 -6.94
CA ILE A 35 -12.39 -15.77 -7.69
C ILE A 35 -11.42 -16.49 -6.74
N PHE A 36 -10.90 -15.84 -5.72
CA PHE A 36 -10.00 -16.44 -4.75
C PHE A 36 -10.70 -16.63 -3.39
N SER A 37 -11.51 -17.68 -3.26
CA SER A 37 -12.08 -18.07 -1.96
C SER A 37 -11.26 -19.21 -1.35
N GLN A 38 -10.71 -19.00 -0.15
CA GLN A 38 -9.96 -20.04 0.59
C GLN A 38 -8.74 -20.63 -0.16
N GLY A 39 -8.19 -19.91 -1.14
CA GLY A 39 -7.07 -20.38 -1.96
C GLY A 39 -7.48 -21.22 -3.17
N GLU A 40 -8.78 -21.37 -3.42
CA GLU A 40 -9.30 -22.04 -4.62
C GLU A 40 -9.86 -21.03 -5.62
N ILE A 41 -9.57 -21.26 -6.90
CA ILE A 41 -10.14 -20.50 -8.01
C ILE A 41 -11.46 -21.14 -8.43
N SER A 42 -12.55 -20.38 -8.34
CA SER A 42 -13.88 -20.81 -8.81
C SER A 42 -14.49 -19.76 -9.74
N LEU A 43 -14.87 -20.21 -10.94
CA LEU A 43 -15.53 -19.38 -11.95
C LEU A 43 -17.04 -19.61 -11.92
N ALA A 44 -17.80 -18.57 -12.23
CA ALA A 44 -19.22 -18.72 -12.45
C ALA A 44 -19.46 -19.64 -13.68
N PRO A 45 -20.50 -20.50 -13.67
CA PRO A 45 -20.78 -21.40 -14.79
C PRO A 45 -20.86 -20.68 -16.15
N GLU A 46 -21.43 -19.49 -16.18
CA GLU A 46 -21.52 -18.62 -17.36
C GLU A 46 -20.14 -18.19 -17.88
N ASP A 47 -19.25 -17.73 -16.99
CA ASP A 47 -17.88 -17.33 -17.35
C ASP A 47 -17.10 -18.51 -17.90
N ARG A 48 -17.30 -19.70 -17.33
CA ARG A 48 -16.65 -20.94 -17.79
C ARG A 48 -17.01 -21.25 -19.24
N GLU A 49 -18.28 -21.15 -19.60
CA GLU A 49 -18.72 -21.43 -20.98
C GLU A 49 -18.23 -20.36 -21.95
N ILE A 50 -18.22 -19.08 -21.54
CA ILE A 50 -17.68 -17.98 -22.35
C ILE A 50 -16.17 -18.17 -22.58
N PHE A 51 -15.40 -18.45 -21.54
CA PHE A 51 -13.96 -18.70 -21.66
C PHE A 51 -13.66 -19.92 -22.52
N LYS A 52 -14.41 -21.03 -22.38
CA LYS A 52 -14.27 -22.19 -23.29
C LYS A 52 -14.53 -21.82 -24.75
N ARG A 53 -15.54 -20.99 -25.02
CA ARG A 53 -15.88 -20.53 -26.37
C ARG A 53 -14.77 -19.67 -26.96
N ILE A 54 -14.27 -18.69 -26.21
CA ILE A 54 -13.15 -17.82 -26.61
C ILE A 54 -11.88 -18.65 -26.86
N LEU A 55 -11.62 -19.64 -25.99
CA LEU A 55 -10.43 -20.49 -26.05
C LEU A 55 -10.61 -21.74 -26.92
N SER A 56 -11.68 -21.84 -27.72
CA SER A 56 -12.08 -23.09 -28.40
C SER A 56 -10.98 -23.77 -29.22
N GLY A 57 -10.04 -23.02 -29.82
CA GLY A 57 -8.86 -23.61 -30.50
C GLY A 57 -7.74 -24.13 -29.56
N LEU A 58 -7.67 -23.65 -28.32
CA LEU A 58 -6.71 -24.07 -27.29
C LEU A 58 -7.33 -25.11 -26.33
N TYR A 59 -8.63 -25.04 -26.08
CA TYR A 59 -9.33 -25.85 -25.08
C TYR A 59 -9.50 -27.31 -25.51
N GLU A 60 -9.60 -27.59 -26.82
CA GLU A 60 -9.65 -28.96 -27.35
C GLU A 60 -8.41 -29.79 -26.97
N ILE A 61 -7.28 -29.14 -26.68
CA ILE A 61 -6.02 -29.78 -26.26
C ILE A 61 -6.04 -30.12 -24.75
N PHE A 62 -6.85 -29.43 -23.94
CA PHE A 62 -6.82 -29.50 -22.46
C PHE A 62 -8.17 -29.94 -21.86
N THR A 63 -8.76 -31.00 -22.40
CA THR A 63 -9.98 -31.60 -21.84
C THR A 63 -9.77 -32.01 -20.37
N GLY A 64 -10.48 -31.37 -19.44
CA GLY A 64 -10.41 -31.65 -17.99
C GLY A 64 -9.64 -30.62 -17.14
N ALA A 65 -9.18 -29.52 -17.71
CA ALA A 65 -8.53 -28.46 -16.94
C ALA A 65 -9.50 -27.74 -15.98
N GLY A 66 -9.05 -27.48 -14.74
CA GLY A 66 -9.84 -26.78 -13.73
C GLY A 66 -9.96 -25.27 -13.96
N ASP A 67 -10.83 -24.61 -13.19
CA ASP A 67 -11.14 -23.17 -13.32
C ASP A 67 -9.89 -22.27 -13.26
N ALA A 68 -8.88 -22.65 -12.47
CA ALA A 68 -7.59 -21.96 -12.40
C ALA A 68 -6.87 -21.87 -13.75
N PHE A 69 -6.83 -22.98 -14.50
CA PHE A 69 -6.18 -23.03 -15.81
C PHE A 69 -7.00 -22.24 -16.84
N LEU A 70 -8.33 -22.37 -16.80
CA LEU A 70 -9.21 -21.65 -17.71
C LEU A 70 -9.07 -20.13 -17.53
N LEU A 71 -9.05 -19.68 -16.27
CA LEU A 71 -8.83 -18.27 -15.94
C LEU A 71 -7.46 -17.78 -16.41
N PHE A 72 -6.39 -18.55 -16.16
CA PHE A 72 -5.05 -18.22 -16.65
C PHE A 72 -5.01 -18.07 -18.19
N GLN A 73 -5.66 -18.97 -18.93
CA GLN A 73 -5.73 -18.86 -20.39
C GLN A 73 -6.56 -17.65 -20.83
N ALA A 74 -7.66 -17.35 -20.13
CA ALA A 74 -8.46 -16.16 -20.39
C ALA A 74 -7.69 -14.87 -20.12
N GLU A 75 -6.85 -14.84 -19.08
CA GLU A 75 -5.90 -13.74 -18.84
C GLU A 75 -4.97 -13.59 -20.04
N GLN A 76 -4.26 -14.65 -20.44
CA GLN A 76 -3.33 -14.58 -21.58
C GLN A 76 -4.01 -14.17 -22.89
N GLN A 77 -5.29 -14.53 -23.08
CA GLN A 77 -6.06 -14.08 -24.23
C GLN A 77 -6.42 -12.59 -24.13
N TYR A 78 -6.93 -12.16 -22.96
CA TYR A 78 -7.26 -10.75 -22.70
C TYR A 78 -6.06 -9.83 -22.92
N LEU A 79 -4.90 -10.20 -22.41
CA LEU A 79 -3.65 -9.45 -22.59
C LEU A 79 -3.31 -9.29 -24.09
N ARG A 80 -3.37 -10.39 -24.84
CA ARG A 80 -3.07 -10.41 -26.28
C ARG A 80 -4.04 -9.56 -27.10
N ASP A 81 -5.34 -9.70 -26.85
CA ASP A 81 -6.37 -8.92 -27.56
C ASP A 81 -6.20 -7.42 -27.27
N THR A 82 -5.94 -7.07 -26.00
CA THR A 82 -5.75 -5.67 -25.59
C THR A 82 -4.49 -5.05 -26.20
N GLU A 83 -3.37 -5.78 -26.24
CA GLU A 83 -2.12 -5.31 -26.85
C GLU A 83 -2.23 -5.14 -28.36
N MET A 84 -2.91 -6.06 -29.04
CA MET A 84 -3.05 -6.04 -30.50
C MET A 84 -3.93 -4.88 -30.99
N ASP A 85 -5.06 -4.67 -30.33
CA ASP A 85 -6.09 -3.74 -30.81
C ASP A 85 -6.04 -2.37 -30.10
N GLY A 86 -5.30 -2.26 -29.00
CA GLY A 86 -5.28 -1.07 -28.15
C GLY A 86 -6.63 -0.76 -27.50
N GLN A 87 -7.56 -1.71 -27.54
CA GLN A 87 -8.92 -1.62 -27.01
C GLN A 87 -9.25 -2.91 -26.26
N GLU A 88 -10.19 -2.79 -25.33
CA GLU A 88 -10.66 -3.94 -24.58
C GLU A 88 -11.52 -4.85 -25.49
N PRO A 89 -11.35 -6.18 -25.45
CA PRO A 89 -12.10 -7.06 -26.34
C PRO A 89 -13.59 -7.10 -26.01
N ASP A 90 -14.45 -7.16 -27.04
CA ASP A 90 -15.92 -7.13 -26.90
C ASP A 90 -16.48 -8.21 -25.97
N TRP A 91 -15.83 -9.38 -25.93
CA TRP A 91 -16.26 -10.51 -25.09
C TRP A 91 -16.18 -10.19 -23.59
N ILE A 92 -15.47 -9.13 -23.20
CA ILE A 92 -15.45 -8.69 -21.81
C ILE A 92 -16.86 -8.35 -21.32
N GLU A 93 -17.73 -7.82 -22.18
CA GLU A 93 -19.07 -7.41 -21.75
C GLU A 93 -20.00 -8.58 -21.47
N GLU A 94 -19.64 -9.79 -21.91
CA GLU A 94 -20.42 -11.01 -21.70
C GLU A 94 -20.12 -11.71 -20.36
N ILE A 95 -18.98 -11.43 -19.74
CA ILE A 95 -18.56 -12.10 -18.49
C ILE A 95 -19.02 -11.36 -17.23
N SER A 96 -18.99 -12.06 -16.10
CA SER A 96 -19.34 -11.53 -14.80
C SER A 96 -18.40 -10.40 -14.37
N ASP A 97 -18.92 -9.47 -13.55
CA ASP A 97 -18.12 -8.39 -12.99
C ASP A 97 -16.91 -8.89 -12.17
N ASP A 98 -17.01 -10.06 -11.53
CA ASP A 98 -15.90 -10.67 -10.78
C ASP A 98 -14.76 -11.06 -11.74
N ALA A 99 -15.09 -11.65 -12.89
CA ALA A 99 -14.14 -11.98 -13.93
C ALA A 99 -13.57 -10.74 -14.64
N LYS A 100 -14.41 -9.73 -14.93
CA LYS A 100 -13.95 -8.41 -15.46
C LYS A 100 -12.90 -7.78 -14.55
N ARG A 101 -13.18 -7.70 -13.24
CA ARG A 101 -12.28 -7.13 -12.24
C ARG A 101 -10.93 -7.83 -12.23
N HIS A 102 -10.94 -9.17 -12.28
CA HIS A 102 -9.73 -9.97 -12.27
C HIS A 102 -8.85 -9.76 -13.50
N LEU A 103 -9.44 -9.84 -14.70
CA LEU A 103 -8.70 -9.66 -15.95
C LEU A 103 -8.10 -8.26 -16.05
N ARG A 104 -8.88 -7.22 -15.74
CA ARG A 104 -8.41 -5.82 -15.73
C ARG A 104 -7.35 -5.57 -14.66
N HIS A 105 -7.48 -6.17 -13.48
CA HIS A 105 -6.45 -6.10 -12.42
C HIS A 105 -5.14 -6.72 -12.90
N ASN A 106 -5.19 -7.95 -13.42
CA ASN A 106 -4.00 -8.66 -13.86
C ASN A 106 -3.34 -7.97 -15.06
N ALA A 107 -4.12 -7.42 -15.99
CA ALA A 107 -3.58 -6.65 -17.10
C ALA A 107 -2.90 -5.36 -16.67
N ALA A 108 -3.47 -4.66 -15.68
CA ALA A 108 -2.84 -3.49 -15.09
C ALA A 108 -1.50 -3.84 -14.42
N VAL A 109 -1.44 -4.93 -13.64
CA VAL A 109 -0.22 -5.39 -12.95
C VAL A 109 0.84 -5.92 -13.93
N GLN A 110 0.43 -6.54 -15.04
CA GLN A 110 1.35 -7.04 -16.07
C GLN A 110 1.83 -5.98 -17.05
N GLY A 111 1.34 -4.74 -16.91
CA GLY A 111 1.90 -3.59 -17.59
C GLY A 111 1.37 -3.29 -18.98
N ILE A 112 0.14 -3.72 -19.25
CA ILE A 112 -0.55 -3.41 -20.52
C ILE A 112 -1.16 -2.01 -20.50
N LEU A 113 -1.30 -1.41 -19.31
CA LEU A 113 -1.65 0.00 -19.20
C LEU A 113 -0.42 0.87 -19.54
N PRO A 114 -0.60 2.02 -20.22
CA PRO A 114 0.50 2.88 -20.63
C PRO A 114 1.31 3.40 -19.42
N SER A 115 2.63 3.36 -19.56
CA SER A 115 3.66 4.11 -18.80
C SER A 115 3.42 4.21 -17.28
N PHE A 116 3.91 3.21 -16.54
CA PHE A 116 3.86 3.16 -15.08
C PHE A 116 5.24 2.84 -14.50
N GLU A 117 5.44 3.28 -13.26
CA GLU A 117 6.67 3.05 -12.52
C GLU A 117 6.75 1.58 -12.02
N PRO A 118 7.67 0.73 -12.53
CA PRO A 118 7.68 -0.70 -12.20
C PRO A 118 7.84 -1.02 -10.72
N LEU A 119 8.53 -0.15 -9.96
CA LEU A 119 8.72 -0.32 -8.53
C LEU A 119 7.55 0.24 -7.69
N ALA A 120 6.54 0.83 -8.32
CA ALA A 120 5.38 1.43 -7.69
C ALA A 120 4.05 0.78 -8.12
N ILE A 121 4.11 -0.51 -8.44
CA ILE A 121 2.93 -1.38 -8.57
C ILE A 121 2.69 -2.06 -7.23
N VAL A 122 1.54 -1.79 -6.62
CA VAL A 122 1.10 -2.44 -5.38
C VAL A 122 -0.22 -3.18 -5.65
N PRO A 123 -0.16 -4.47 -6.03
CA PRO A 123 -1.33 -5.27 -6.36
C PRO A 123 -2.30 -5.41 -5.18
N SER A 124 -1.80 -5.33 -3.95
CA SER A 124 -2.64 -5.27 -2.76
C SER A 124 -1.87 -4.62 -1.63
N LEU A 125 -2.42 -3.54 -1.08
CA LEU A 125 -2.02 -3.00 0.22
C LEU A 125 -2.81 -3.74 1.30
N PRO A 126 -2.16 -4.58 2.13
CA PRO A 126 -2.88 -5.48 3.01
C PRO A 126 -3.84 -4.76 3.96
N HIS A 127 -4.99 -5.37 4.22
CA HIS A 127 -5.96 -4.88 5.20
C HIS A 127 -6.55 -3.47 4.97
N THR A 128 -6.32 -2.85 3.82
CA THR A 128 -6.87 -1.52 3.49
C THR A 128 -8.00 -1.56 2.45
N GLY A 129 -8.06 -2.64 1.66
CA GLY A 129 -8.96 -2.72 0.49
C GLY A 129 -8.46 -1.91 -0.71
N ILE A 130 -7.19 -1.48 -0.69
CA ILE A 130 -6.55 -0.69 -1.74
C ILE A 130 -5.62 -1.57 -2.56
N SER A 131 -5.64 -1.35 -3.87
CA SER A 131 -4.67 -1.83 -4.85
C SER A 131 -4.37 -0.65 -5.77
N TYR A 132 -3.11 -0.40 -6.10
CA TYR A 132 -2.76 0.79 -6.89
C TYR A 132 -1.51 0.64 -7.74
N ILE A 133 -1.39 1.54 -8.71
CA ILE A 133 -0.21 1.74 -9.57
C ILE A 133 0.08 3.24 -9.65
N VAL A 134 1.36 3.62 -9.61
CA VAL A 134 1.79 5.00 -9.89
C VAL A 134 2.13 5.16 -11.38
N ARG A 135 1.57 6.21 -11.99
CA ARG A 135 1.79 6.56 -13.39
C ARG A 135 3.11 7.30 -13.58
N GLU A 136 3.72 7.09 -14.74
CA GLU A 136 4.76 7.98 -15.24
C GLU A 136 4.16 9.33 -15.67
N GLU A 137 5.03 10.33 -15.76
CA GLU A 137 4.81 11.72 -16.16
C GLU A 137 3.95 12.56 -15.18
N GLY A 138 3.50 11.97 -14.07
CA GLY A 138 2.76 12.62 -12.98
C GLY A 138 3.63 13.45 -12.02
N LEU A 139 2.96 14.13 -11.09
CA LEU A 139 3.57 14.77 -9.92
C LEU A 139 4.43 13.78 -9.13
N LEU A 140 3.94 12.57 -8.88
CA LEU A 140 4.64 11.58 -8.05
C LEU A 140 5.99 11.16 -8.65
N GLU A 141 6.05 10.89 -9.95
CA GLU A 141 7.32 10.54 -10.61
C GLU A 141 8.31 11.72 -10.54
N LYS A 142 7.85 12.95 -10.80
CA LYS A 142 8.67 14.16 -10.70
C LYS A 142 9.24 14.33 -9.29
N LEU A 143 8.43 14.11 -8.25
CA LEU A 143 8.86 14.15 -6.86
C LEU A 143 9.86 13.03 -6.52
N ILE A 144 9.57 11.81 -6.94
CA ILE A 144 10.47 10.65 -6.75
C ILE A 144 11.86 10.93 -7.33
N ARG A 145 11.94 11.54 -8.53
CA ARG A 145 13.20 11.94 -9.15
C ARG A 145 13.86 13.12 -8.44
N ALA A 146 13.14 14.20 -8.17
CA ALA A 146 13.69 15.41 -7.58
C ALA A 146 14.24 15.17 -6.17
N PHE A 147 13.51 14.43 -5.34
CA PHE A 147 13.87 14.15 -3.94
C PHE A 147 14.73 12.87 -3.79
N GLY A 148 15.00 12.16 -4.89
CA GLY A 148 15.80 10.94 -4.87
C GLY A 148 15.18 9.80 -4.06
N ILE A 149 13.85 9.73 -3.98
CA ILE A 149 13.06 8.87 -3.06
C ILE A 149 13.40 7.38 -3.23
N TRP A 150 13.87 6.98 -4.41
CA TRP A 150 14.41 5.64 -4.72
C TRP A 150 15.38 5.07 -3.69
N ARG A 151 16.15 5.94 -3.03
CA ARG A 151 17.09 5.53 -1.98
C ARG A 151 16.38 4.77 -0.85
N LEU A 152 15.11 5.06 -0.59
CA LEU A 152 14.30 4.39 0.43
C LEU A 152 14.03 2.93 0.10
N ALA A 153 14.25 2.48 -1.15
CA ALA A 153 14.14 1.08 -1.52
C ALA A 153 15.26 0.23 -0.91
N ASN A 154 16.34 0.87 -0.44
CA ASN A 154 17.44 0.23 0.27
C ASN A 154 17.34 0.38 1.80
N ILE A 155 16.27 1.02 2.31
CA ILE A 155 16.04 1.20 3.74
C ILE A 155 14.87 0.35 4.16
N ARG A 156 15.10 -0.57 5.10
CA ARG A 156 14.04 -1.40 5.67
C ARG A 156 13.12 -0.54 6.52
N GLN A 157 11.81 -0.76 6.40
CA GLN A 157 10.82 -0.07 7.22
C GLN A 157 11.09 -0.28 8.71
N LEU A 158 11.25 -1.54 9.08
CA LEU A 158 11.51 -1.98 10.45
C LEU A 158 13.00 -2.11 10.78
N GLY A 159 13.88 -1.45 10.02
CA GLY A 159 15.32 -1.32 10.34
C GLY A 159 15.96 -2.61 10.82
N PHE A 160 16.42 -2.59 12.09
CA PHE A 160 17.04 -3.72 12.77
C PHE A 160 16.09 -4.53 13.67
N LEU A 161 14.78 -4.25 13.65
CA LEU A 161 13.82 -5.10 14.34
C LEU A 161 13.82 -6.49 13.69
N GLN A 162 13.79 -7.48 14.56
CA GLN A 162 13.72 -8.89 14.16
C GLN A 162 12.45 -9.56 14.70
N ASP A 163 12.21 -10.79 14.25
CA ASP A 163 11.16 -11.61 14.84
C ASP A 163 11.43 -11.80 16.36
N PRO A 164 10.47 -11.49 17.24
CA PRO A 164 10.60 -11.72 18.68
C PRO A 164 10.68 -13.21 19.05
N ILE A 165 10.32 -14.12 18.13
CA ILE A 165 10.28 -15.55 18.39
C ILE A 165 11.70 -16.15 18.35
N VAL A 166 12.25 -16.40 19.54
CA VAL A 166 13.43 -17.25 19.73
C VAL A 166 12.94 -18.63 20.18
N THR A 167 12.80 -19.59 19.27
CA THR A 167 12.46 -20.96 19.67
C THR A 167 13.69 -21.67 20.24
N SER A 168 13.48 -22.51 21.26
CA SER A 168 14.52 -23.37 21.85
C SER A 168 15.11 -24.39 20.87
N SER A 169 14.45 -24.60 19.72
CA SER A 169 14.87 -25.51 18.65
C SER A 169 15.98 -24.99 17.74
N GLY A 170 16.55 -23.82 18.01
CA GLY A 170 17.67 -23.28 17.26
C GLY A 170 17.26 -22.74 15.88
N ALA A 171 17.93 -21.66 15.49
CA ALA A 171 17.71 -20.91 14.27
C ALA A 171 17.38 -21.82 13.06
N ARG A 172 16.19 -21.65 12.49
CA ARG A 172 15.86 -22.14 11.16
C ARG A 172 15.95 -20.96 10.20
N GLY A 173 16.45 -21.22 8.99
CA GLY A 173 17.00 -20.27 8.00
C GLY A 173 16.09 -19.18 7.44
N TYR A 174 15.33 -18.49 8.29
CA TYR A 174 14.59 -17.28 7.95
C TYR A 174 15.49 -16.06 8.13
N SER A 175 15.40 -15.12 7.20
CA SER A 175 15.95 -13.77 7.41
C SER A 175 15.41 -13.23 8.73
N LEU A 176 16.31 -12.80 9.62
CA LEU A 176 15.91 -12.14 10.86
C LEU A 176 15.19 -10.82 10.56
N ASP A 177 15.43 -10.21 9.40
CA ASP A 177 14.99 -8.86 9.06
C ASP A 177 13.74 -8.85 8.17
N PHE A 178 12.90 -7.83 8.34
CA PHE A 178 11.67 -7.68 7.57
C PHE A 178 11.98 -7.15 6.16
N PRO A 179 11.41 -7.73 5.09
CA PRO A 179 11.84 -7.42 3.74
C PRO A 179 11.25 -6.14 3.16
N HIS A 180 10.15 -5.62 3.70
CA HIS A 180 9.52 -4.41 3.16
C HIS A 180 10.35 -3.15 3.53
N THR A 181 10.24 -2.13 2.70
CA THR A 181 11.15 -0.97 2.69
C THR A 181 10.39 0.32 2.93
N ARG A 182 11.10 1.39 3.27
CA ARG A 182 10.53 2.74 3.38
C ARG A 182 9.94 3.22 2.05
N TYR A 183 10.47 2.73 0.93
CA TYR A 183 9.93 3.09 -0.40
C TYR A 183 8.50 2.60 -0.61
N CYS A 184 8.19 1.33 -0.30
CA CYS A 184 6.80 0.88 -0.42
C CYS A 184 5.89 1.55 0.62
N HIS A 185 6.44 1.92 1.79
CA HIS A 185 5.71 2.66 2.81
C HIS A 185 5.27 4.04 2.32
N VAL A 186 6.18 4.89 1.84
CA VAL A 186 5.81 6.24 1.36
C VAL A 186 4.81 6.21 0.19
N LEU A 187 4.88 5.17 -0.65
CA LEU A 187 3.90 4.95 -1.72
C LEU A 187 2.52 4.61 -1.15
N ASP A 188 2.43 3.76 -0.12
CA ASP A 188 1.16 3.41 0.52
C ASP A 188 0.55 4.60 1.23
N VAL A 189 1.37 5.38 1.94
CA VAL A 189 0.95 6.62 2.61
C VAL A 189 0.36 7.57 1.58
N THR A 190 1.02 7.72 0.43
CA THR A 190 0.52 8.53 -0.69
C THR A 190 -0.80 8.00 -1.24
N ALA A 191 -0.94 6.68 -1.41
CA ALA A 191 -2.18 6.06 -1.88
C ALA A 191 -3.36 6.31 -0.93
N ILE A 192 -3.14 6.14 0.38
CA ILE A 192 -4.16 6.37 1.41
C ILE A 192 -4.50 7.86 1.50
N MET A 193 -3.47 8.72 1.56
CA MET A 193 -3.62 10.17 1.64
C MET A 193 -4.41 10.71 0.46
N THR A 194 -4.11 10.28 -0.77
CA THR A 194 -4.82 10.70 -1.98
C THR A 194 -6.32 10.39 -1.90
N LEU A 195 -6.70 9.19 -1.45
CA LEU A 195 -8.12 8.85 -1.24
C LEU A 195 -8.79 9.74 -0.20
N MET A 196 -8.12 10.00 0.93
CA MET A 196 -8.63 10.85 2.00
C MET A 196 -8.82 12.30 1.51
N LEU A 197 -7.85 12.84 0.77
CA LEU A 197 -7.88 14.18 0.19
C LEU A 197 -9.06 14.35 -0.79
N HIS A 198 -9.23 13.41 -1.72
CA HIS A 198 -10.32 13.44 -2.70
C HIS A 198 -11.70 13.29 -2.07
N ASN A 199 -11.84 12.41 -1.07
CA ASN A 199 -13.09 12.25 -0.33
C ASN A 199 -13.49 13.51 0.43
N ASN A 200 -12.53 14.34 0.84
CA ASN A 200 -12.80 15.61 1.49
C ASN A 200 -13.03 16.76 0.51
N PHE A 201 -13.06 16.49 -0.80
CA PHE A 201 -13.33 17.46 -1.86
C PHE A 201 -12.44 18.71 -1.77
N LEU A 202 -11.18 18.53 -1.37
CA LEU A 202 -10.23 19.62 -1.27
C LEU A 202 -9.88 20.18 -2.65
N ASP A 203 -9.45 21.44 -2.69
CA ASP A 203 -8.97 22.02 -3.93
C ASP A 203 -7.66 21.35 -4.40
N PRO A 204 -7.35 21.42 -5.71
CA PRO A 204 -6.18 20.75 -6.27
C PRO A 204 -4.85 21.13 -5.61
N VAL A 205 -4.70 22.36 -5.10
CA VAL A 205 -3.44 22.80 -4.47
C VAL A 205 -3.22 22.06 -3.15
N LEU A 206 -4.27 21.94 -2.33
CA LEU A 206 -4.23 21.14 -1.10
C LEU A 206 -4.01 19.66 -1.38
N ILE A 207 -4.64 19.13 -2.45
CA ILE A 207 -4.43 17.73 -2.87
C ILE A 207 -2.94 17.51 -3.22
N HIS A 208 -2.37 18.33 -4.10
CA HIS A 208 -0.96 18.19 -4.48
C HIS A 208 0.00 18.40 -3.31
N THR A 209 -0.31 19.33 -2.40
CA THR A 209 0.49 19.57 -1.19
C THR A 209 0.47 18.34 -0.28
N GLY A 210 -0.71 17.77 -0.02
CA GLY A 210 -0.83 16.56 0.79
C GLY A 210 -0.19 15.33 0.15
N MET A 211 -0.27 15.17 -1.17
CA MET A 211 0.42 14.11 -1.92
C MET A 211 1.94 14.27 -1.84
N MET A 212 2.46 15.49 -1.99
CA MET A 212 3.88 15.78 -1.87
C MET A 212 4.37 15.50 -0.44
N ALA A 213 3.63 15.94 0.57
CA ALA A 213 3.95 15.63 1.96
C ALA A 213 3.99 14.11 2.19
N ALA A 214 2.98 13.38 1.72
CA ALA A 214 2.90 11.93 1.85
C ALA A 214 4.06 11.17 1.19
N ILE A 215 4.48 11.54 -0.02
CA ILE A 215 5.56 10.82 -0.69
C ILE A 215 6.94 11.18 -0.14
N THR A 216 7.09 12.38 0.45
CA THR A 216 8.40 12.88 0.90
C THR A 216 8.65 12.85 2.40
N HIS A 217 7.65 12.56 3.25
CA HIS A 217 7.81 12.64 4.71
C HIS A 217 9.00 11.85 5.26
N ASP A 218 9.25 10.65 4.71
CA ASP A 218 10.33 9.76 5.13
C ASP A 218 11.63 9.92 4.29
N THR A 219 11.77 10.97 3.48
CA THR A 219 12.90 11.10 2.51
C THR A 219 14.26 11.11 3.21
N GLU A 220 14.35 11.76 4.38
CA GLU A 220 15.60 11.87 5.14
C GLU A 220 15.83 10.67 6.06
N THR A 221 14.99 9.62 6.05
CA THR A 221 15.17 8.44 6.92
C THR A 221 16.56 7.85 6.78
N PRO A 222 17.40 7.84 7.83
CA PRO A 222 18.79 7.50 7.64
C PRO A 222 18.98 5.98 7.39
N ALA A 223 20.14 5.58 6.86
CA ALA A 223 20.43 4.18 6.60
C ALA A 223 20.41 3.35 7.90
N GLY A 224 19.54 2.35 7.98
CA GLY A 224 19.24 1.64 9.24
C GLY A 224 17.85 1.95 9.79
N GLY A 225 17.15 2.94 9.23
CA GLY A 225 15.77 3.29 9.58
C GLY A 225 15.67 3.98 10.94
N ASP A 226 14.49 3.86 11.57
CA ASP A 226 14.24 4.42 12.91
C ASP A 226 15.20 3.88 13.97
N SER A 227 15.75 2.68 13.76
CA SER A 227 16.68 2.01 14.65
C SER A 227 18.01 2.75 14.87
N ILE A 228 18.29 3.83 14.15
CA ILE A 228 19.51 4.64 14.39
C ILE A 228 19.20 6.07 14.85
N LYS A 229 17.92 6.47 14.87
CA LYS A 229 17.51 7.81 15.32
C LYS A 229 17.93 8.10 16.76
N PHE A 230 18.03 7.09 17.61
CA PHE A 230 18.45 7.28 19.01
C PHE A 230 19.94 7.64 19.17
N ILE A 231 20.76 7.44 18.12
CA ILE A 231 22.21 7.75 18.16
C ILE A 231 22.41 9.26 18.17
N ASP A 232 21.71 9.97 17.27
CA ASP A 232 21.65 11.43 17.22
C ASP A 232 20.23 11.88 16.85
N PRO A 233 19.34 12.03 17.86
CA PRO A 233 17.94 12.38 17.61
C PRO A 233 17.77 13.70 16.87
N GLU A 234 18.66 14.67 17.08
CA GLU A 234 18.56 15.99 16.48
C GLU A 234 18.96 15.98 15.00
N ALA A 235 20.00 15.22 14.65
CA ALA A 235 20.44 15.08 13.27
C ALA A 235 19.52 14.16 12.44
N PHE A 236 18.84 13.21 13.07
CA PHE A 236 18.00 12.21 12.40
C PHE A 236 16.50 12.40 12.58
N ASP A 237 16.06 13.53 13.13
CA ASP A 237 14.66 13.95 13.13
C ASP A 237 14.29 14.48 11.73
N GLU A 238 13.59 13.67 10.96
CA GLU A 238 13.25 13.94 9.56
C GLU A 238 12.27 15.11 9.43
N ASP A 239 11.27 15.17 10.31
CA ASP A 239 10.23 16.20 10.31
C ASP A 239 10.84 17.58 10.61
N LYS A 240 11.75 17.62 11.59
CA LYS A 240 12.47 18.83 11.96
C LYS A 240 13.43 19.31 10.88
N ASN A 241 14.08 18.37 10.17
CA ASN A 241 15.09 18.67 9.16
C ASN A 241 14.53 18.82 7.73
N TYR A 242 13.22 18.66 7.56
CA TYR A 242 12.53 18.79 6.27
C TYR A 242 12.72 20.16 5.59
N PRO A 243 12.67 21.33 6.29
CA PRO A 243 12.97 22.62 5.65
C PRO A 243 14.37 22.71 5.03
N GLN A 244 15.34 21.99 5.59
CA GLN A 244 16.70 21.91 5.08
C GLN A 244 16.77 21.03 3.83
N LEU A 245 15.96 19.96 3.76
CA LEU A 245 15.81 19.15 2.54
C LEU A 245 15.31 20.01 1.36
N LEU A 246 14.28 20.83 1.57
CA LEU A 246 13.75 21.71 0.51
C LEU A 246 14.77 22.71 -0.04
N LYS A 247 15.76 23.10 0.77
CA LYS A 247 16.87 23.98 0.34
C LYS A 247 17.95 23.25 -0.45
N LYS A 248 18.09 21.93 -0.27
CA LYS A 248 19.10 21.09 -0.94
C LYS A 248 18.62 20.60 -2.31
N VAL A 249 17.32 20.42 -2.47
CA VAL A 249 16.70 19.88 -3.68
C VAL A 249 16.19 21.03 -4.57
N ASP A 250 16.47 20.99 -5.87
CA ASP A 250 15.79 21.89 -6.82
C ASP A 250 14.42 21.31 -7.20
N TRP A 251 13.37 21.80 -6.54
CA TRP A 251 11.99 21.44 -6.80
C TRP A 251 11.16 22.63 -7.32
N SER A 252 11.82 23.72 -7.71
CA SER A 252 11.17 24.99 -8.09
C SER A 252 10.22 24.87 -9.28
N ALA A 253 10.55 24.03 -10.27
CA ALA A 253 9.68 23.74 -11.41
C ALA A 253 8.38 23.04 -10.97
N ILE A 254 8.49 22.06 -10.07
CA ILE A 254 7.35 21.32 -9.51
C ILE A 254 6.48 22.27 -8.69
N GLN A 255 7.10 23.06 -7.80
CA GLN A 255 6.42 24.06 -6.98
C GLN A 255 5.55 24.98 -7.83
N LYS A 256 6.12 25.51 -8.93
CA LYS A 256 5.42 26.42 -9.84
C LYS A 256 4.30 25.74 -10.61
N GLU A 257 4.54 24.54 -11.12
CA GLU A 257 3.56 23.80 -11.94
C GLU A 257 2.32 23.42 -11.13
N TYR A 258 2.52 22.90 -9.91
CA TYR A 258 1.44 22.39 -9.05
C TYR A 258 0.96 23.39 -7.99
N GLN A 259 1.57 24.58 -7.95
CA GLN A 259 1.26 25.69 -7.03
C GLN A 259 1.37 25.32 -5.55
N ILE A 260 2.31 24.44 -5.20
CA ILE A 260 2.47 23.91 -3.83
C ILE A 260 3.06 24.99 -2.91
N PRO A 261 2.35 25.46 -1.87
CA PRO A 261 2.87 26.45 -0.95
C PRO A 261 3.90 25.80 -0.01
N GLU A 262 5.13 26.33 0.01
CA GLU A 262 6.23 25.77 0.82
C GLU A 262 5.91 25.74 2.32
N ASP A 263 5.38 26.85 2.86
CA ASP A 263 5.03 26.94 4.28
C ASP A 263 3.97 25.89 4.67
N LEU A 264 2.95 25.70 3.84
CA LEU A 264 1.91 24.69 4.09
C LEU A 264 2.45 23.27 4.02
N LEU A 265 3.39 23.00 3.11
CA LEU A 265 4.06 21.71 3.00
C LEU A 265 4.88 21.42 4.27
N ILE A 266 5.66 22.40 4.74
CA ILE A 266 6.43 22.28 5.98
C ILE A 266 5.50 22.03 7.17
N ASP A 267 4.45 22.83 7.31
CA ASP A 267 3.45 22.67 8.36
C ASP A 267 2.82 21.26 8.33
N THR A 268 2.48 20.76 7.13
CA THR A 268 1.92 19.42 6.95
C THR A 268 2.87 18.33 7.43
N ILE A 269 4.16 18.39 7.04
CA ILE A 269 5.18 17.43 7.50
C ILE A 269 5.38 17.50 9.02
N GLN A 270 5.35 18.71 9.59
CA GLN A 270 5.47 18.92 11.03
C GLN A 270 4.17 18.63 11.80
N ASN A 271 3.23 17.90 11.18
CA ASN A 271 1.96 17.47 11.75
C ASN A 271 1.09 18.65 12.25
N GLN A 272 1.15 19.79 11.55
CA GLN A 272 0.32 20.97 11.83
C GLN A 272 -0.93 20.98 10.93
N GLY A 273 -2.05 21.41 11.49
CA GLY A 273 -3.32 21.56 10.79
C GLY A 273 -3.98 20.26 10.33
N ALA A 274 -5.04 20.40 9.53
CA ALA A 274 -5.82 19.28 9.04
C ALA A 274 -5.01 18.32 8.16
N LEU A 275 -4.19 18.85 7.25
CA LEU A 275 -3.36 18.04 6.36
C LEU A 275 -2.29 17.26 7.13
N GLY A 276 -1.62 17.88 8.11
CA GLY A 276 -0.63 17.18 8.93
C GLY A 276 -1.26 16.03 9.71
N THR A 277 -2.42 16.27 10.33
CA THR A 277 -3.17 15.21 11.03
C THR A 277 -3.61 14.10 10.07
N MET A 278 -3.97 14.44 8.83
CA MET A 278 -4.35 13.47 7.81
C MET A 278 -3.17 12.62 7.35
N LEU A 279 -2.00 13.23 7.16
CA LEU A 279 -0.74 12.56 6.85
C LEU A 279 -0.37 11.56 7.96
N ASP A 280 -0.41 11.99 9.22
CA ASP A 280 -0.14 11.15 10.39
C ASP A 280 -1.08 9.94 10.49
N LEU A 281 -2.35 10.10 10.12
CA LEU A 281 -3.30 8.99 10.02
C LEU A 281 -2.96 8.04 8.86
N ALA A 282 -2.64 8.57 7.68
CA ALA A 282 -2.28 7.79 6.51
C ALA A 282 -1.00 6.97 6.74
N ASP A 283 0.03 7.59 7.34
CA ASP A 283 1.27 6.94 7.81
C ASP A 283 0.96 5.73 8.69
N LYS A 284 0.18 5.95 9.76
CA LYS A 284 -0.21 4.89 10.69
C LYS A 284 -0.99 3.76 10.03
N MET A 285 -1.87 4.06 9.10
CA MET A 285 -2.63 3.03 8.39
C MET A 285 -1.73 2.20 7.48
N ALA A 286 -0.78 2.84 6.78
CA ALA A 286 0.16 2.21 5.86
C ALA A 286 1.10 1.24 6.59
N TYR A 287 1.84 1.71 7.61
CA TYR A 287 2.80 0.83 8.27
C TYR A 287 2.09 -0.28 9.05
N VAL A 288 0.97 -0.01 9.74
CA VAL A 288 0.23 -1.06 10.48
C VAL A 288 -0.25 -2.15 9.53
N ALA A 289 -0.70 -1.80 8.32
CA ALA A 289 -1.12 -2.75 7.30
C ALA A 289 0.02 -3.69 6.87
N ARG A 290 1.16 -3.13 6.46
CA ARG A 290 2.30 -3.94 5.98
C ARG A 290 3.02 -4.67 7.09
N ASP A 291 3.18 -4.04 8.25
CA ASP A 291 3.88 -4.63 9.39
C ASP A 291 3.11 -5.82 9.94
N ALA A 292 1.78 -5.72 10.06
CA ALA A 292 0.95 -6.85 10.46
C ALA A 292 1.11 -8.03 9.50
N THR A 293 1.04 -7.78 8.19
CA THR A 293 1.21 -8.85 7.19
C THR A 293 2.60 -9.45 7.24
N SER A 294 3.64 -8.61 7.33
CA SER A 294 5.03 -9.06 7.36
C SER A 294 5.39 -9.80 8.64
N TYR A 295 4.76 -9.43 9.76
CA TYR A 295 4.85 -10.13 11.03
C TYR A 295 4.19 -11.51 10.95
N LEU A 296 3.01 -11.60 10.33
CA LEU A 296 2.30 -12.87 10.18
C LEU A 296 2.95 -13.81 9.14
N SER A 297 3.42 -13.28 8.01
CA SER A 297 3.94 -14.08 6.89
C SER A 297 5.18 -14.90 7.25
N ARG A 298 5.94 -14.50 8.27
CA ARG A 298 7.13 -15.24 8.73
C ARG A 298 6.84 -16.63 9.27
N THR A 299 5.59 -16.93 9.56
CA THR A 299 5.23 -18.19 10.21
C THR A 299 4.28 -19.05 9.35
N GLN A 300 4.09 -18.68 8.08
CA GLN A 300 3.30 -19.41 7.08
C GLN A 300 4.21 -20.12 6.04
N PRO A 301 3.81 -21.29 5.47
CA PRO A 301 2.67 -22.12 5.85
C PRO A 301 3.02 -23.06 7.02
N PHE A 302 2.02 -23.28 7.88
CA PHE A 302 2.05 -23.98 9.17
C PHE A 302 2.68 -25.38 9.20
N GLY A 303 3.19 -25.76 10.39
CA GLY A 303 3.17 -27.16 10.83
C GLY A 303 3.92 -27.50 12.12
N THR A 304 4.98 -26.79 12.50
CA THR A 304 5.89 -27.29 13.56
C THR A 304 6.31 -26.29 14.64
N ILE A 305 5.90 -25.02 14.57
CA ILE A 305 6.35 -23.98 15.49
C ILE A 305 5.18 -23.47 16.33
N ALA A 306 5.33 -23.46 17.65
CA ALA A 306 4.35 -22.90 18.56
C ALA A 306 4.30 -21.37 18.39
N TYR A 307 3.13 -20.84 18.05
CA TYR A 307 2.90 -19.39 17.93
C TYR A 307 2.84 -18.74 19.30
N PRO A 308 3.50 -17.58 19.50
CA PRO A 308 3.24 -16.70 20.63
C PRO A 308 1.75 -16.34 20.70
N GLU A 309 1.27 -16.02 21.89
CA GLU A 309 -0.11 -15.59 22.10
C GLU A 309 -0.44 -14.32 21.30
N GLY A 310 0.50 -13.36 21.25
CA GLY A 310 0.42 -12.13 20.47
C GLY A 310 0.11 -12.35 19.00
N TYR A 311 0.82 -13.29 18.38
CA TYR A 311 0.63 -13.70 16.99
C TYR A 311 -0.81 -14.15 16.74
N ARG A 312 -1.34 -15.04 17.61
CA ARG A 312 -2.72 -15.55 17.48
C ARG A 312 -3.75 -14.43 17.62
N ASN A 313 -3.53 -13.51 18.56
CA ASN A 313 -4.43 -12.39 18.79
C ASN A 313 -4.50 -11.46 17.57
N ILE A 314 -3.35 -11.15 16.95
CA ILE A 314 -3.29 -10.35 15.72
C ILE A 314 -4.00 -11.08 14.57
N ALA A 315 -3.67 -12.37 14.34
CA ALA A 315 -4.29 -13.15 13.28
C ALA A 315 -5.82 -13.28 13.45
N GLN A 316 -6.30 -13.53 14.68
CA GLN A 316 -7.73 -13.58 14.98
C GLN A 316 -8.42 -12.24 14.72
N LEU A 317 -7.79 -11.13 15.11
CA LEU A 317 -8.34 -9.80 14.89
C LEU A 317 -8.45 -9.48 13.39
N LEU A 318 -7.43 -9.83 12.59
CA LEU A 318 -7.44 -9.65 11.14
C LEU A 318 -8.44 -10.57 10.44
N ASN A 319 -8.64 -11.79 10.92
CA ASN A 319 -9.70 -12.65 10.41
C ASN A 319 -11.11 -12.09 10.70
N GLN A 320 -11.29 -11.44 11.86
CA GLN A 320 -12.55 -10.79 12.21
C GLN A 320 -12.78 -9.49 11.42
N PHE A 321 -11.71 -8.73 11.16
CA PHE A 321 -11.76 -7.47 10.44
C PHE A 321 -10.71 -7.48 9.30
N PRO A 322 -11.01 -8.11 8.15
CA PRO A 322 -10.05 -8.25 7.06
C PRO A 322 -9.53 -6.92 6.51
N PHE A 323 -10.33 -5.85 6.62
CA PHE A 323 -10.00 -4.50 6.18
C PHE A 323 -9.86 -3.50 7.34
N ILE A 324 -9.23 -3.93 8.44
CA ILE A 324 -9.09 -3.12 9.66
C ILE A 324 -8.31 -1.81 9.46
N CYS A 325 -7.39 -1.76 8.48
CA CYS A 325 -6.68 -0.54 8.09
C CYS A 325 -7.46 0.28 7.05
N GLY A 326 -8.63 -0.18 6.62
CA GLY A 326 -9.60 0.55 5.79
C GLY A 326 -10.35 1.65 6.54
N VAL A 327 -9.78 2.20 7.62
CA VAL A 327 -10.38 3.29 8.40
C VAL A 327 -10.26 4.65 7.68
N TRP A 328 -9.36 4.75 6.70
CA TRP A 328 -9.17 5.93 5.82
C TRP A 328 -10.48 6.42 5.19
N GLU A 329 -11.40 5.53 4.83
CA GLU A 329 -12.68 5.89 4.16
C GLU A 329 -13.63 6.68 5.07
N THR A 330 -13.29 6.80 6.36
CA THR A 330 -14.10 7.50 7.37
C THR A 330 -13.41 8.74 7.91
N ALA A 331 -12.25 9.11 7.35
CA ALA A 331 -11.52 10.33 7.69
C ALA A 331 -12.16 11.55 7.01
N LYS A 332 -12.49 12.56 7.81
CA LYS A 332 -13.13 13.80 7.35
C LYS A 332 -12.46 15.04 7.94
N ILE A 333 -12.46 16.14 7.21
CA ILE A 333 -12.13 17.45 7.74
C ILE A 333 -13.43 18.12 8.17
N ILE A 334 -13.53 18.44 9.46
CA ILE A 334 -14.68 19.14 10.06
C ILE A 334 -14.13 20.30 10.88
N ARG A 335 -14.46 21.54 10.48
CA ARG A 335 -13.98 22.78 11.14
C ARG A 335 -12.44 22.80 11.26
N ASP A 336 -11.77 22.55 10.15
CA ASP A 336 -10.30 22.55 10.03
C ASP A 336 -9.56 21.48 10.85
N GLU A 337 -10.29 20.48 11.36
CA GLU A 337 -9.73 19.33 12.07
C GLU A 337 -10.02 18.03 11.32
N THR A 338 -9.03 17.14 11.24
CA THR A 338 -9.21 15.80 10.70
C THR A 338 -9.75 14.86 11.77
N VAL A 339 -10.90 14.24 11.51
CA VAL A 339 -11.61 13.34 12.43
C VAL A 339 -11.95 12.01 11.77
N ILE A 340 -12.04 10.94 12.57
CA ILE A 340 -12.53 9.64 12.13
C ILE A 340 -13.99 9.49 12.56
N THR A 341 -14.92 9.39 11.61
CA THR A 341 -16.36 9.38 11.91
C THR A 341 -16.92 8.02 12.33
N ASP A 342 -16.17 6.93 12.13
CA ASP A 342 -16.57 5.58 12.56
C ASP A 342 -15.71 5.10 13.74
N ALA A 343 -16.27 5.24 14.94
CA ALA A 343 -15.62 4.81 16.17
C ALA A 343 -15.33 3.31 16.22
N LYS A 344 -16.17 2.45 15.60
CA LYS A 344 -15.97 1.00 15.64
C LYS A 344 -14.75 0.61 14.82
N LYS A 345 -14.59 1.20 13.62
CA LYS A 345 -13.40 1.00 12.79
C LYS A 345 -12.15 1.53 13.47
N LEU A 346 -12.22 2.73 14.05
CA LEU A 346 -11.11 3.30 14.80
C LEU A 346 -10.68 2.39 15.97
N ILE A 347 -11.63 1.88 16.77
CA ILE A 347 -11.33 0.97 17.88
C ILE A 347 -10.64 -0.30 17.39
N ALA A 348 -11.10 -0.89 16.28
CA ALA A 348 -10.47 -2.07 15.71
C ALA A 348 -9.02 -1.76 15.27
N PHE A 349 -8.82 -0.69 14.50
CA PHE A 349 -7.50 -0.24 14.08
C PHE A 349 -6.56 0.02 15.26
N LEU A 350 -7.01 0.76 16.29
CA LEU A 350 -6.22 1.05 17.48
C LEU A 350 -5.86 -0.23 18.26
N LYS A 351 -6.74 -1.23 18.31
CA LYS A 351 -6.44 -2.54 18.92
C LYS A 351 -5.33 -3.26 18.17
N LEU A 352 -5.38 -3.30 16.83
CA LEU A 352 -4.31 -3.90 16.04
C LEU A 352 -2.98 -3.17 16.27
N ARG A 353 -2.99 -1.84 16.18
CA ARG A 353 -1.80 -1.03 16.42
C ARG A 353 -1.23 -1.30 17.81
N ALA A 354 -2.06 -1.30 18.87
CA ALA A 354 -1.61 -1.61 20.23
C ALA A 354 -1.00 -3.02 20.36
N LEU A 355 -1.55 -4.02 19.67
CA LEU A 355 -0.98 -5.36 19.61
C LEU A 355 0.39 -5.36 18.93
N LEU A 356 0.57 -4.68 17.79
CA LEU A 356 1.88 -4.58 17.12
C LEU A 356 2.92 -3.85 18.00
N PHE A 357 2.50 -2.79 18.71
CA PHE A 357 3.37 -2.11 19.67
C PHE A 357 3.88 -3.06 20.75
N ARG A 358 2.99 -3.87 21.32
CA ARG A 358 3.33 -4.84 22.38
C ARG A 358 4.18 -6.00 21.87
N GLU A 359 3.80 -6.57 20.73
CA GLU A 359 4.33 -7.85 20.24
C GLU A 359 5.54 -7.70 19.32
N LEU A 360 5.72 -6.53 18.71
CA LEU A 360 6.79 -6.27 17.75
C LEU A 360 7.60 -5.04 18.14
N TYR A 361 7.02 -3.83 18.08
CA TYR A 361 7.82 -2.59 18.13
C TYR A 361 8.53 -2.37 19.47
N HIS A 362 7.92 -2.76 20.59
CA HIS A 362 8.53 -2.66 21.92
C HIS A 362 8.92 -4.01 22.51
N HIS A 363 8.78 -5.10 21.76
CA HIS A 363 9.14 -6.42 22.28
C HIS A 363 10.66 -6.51 22.47
N PRO A 364 11.19 -6.81 23.68
CA PRO A 364 12.64 -6.81 23.92
C PRO A 364 13.41 -7.75 22.98
N GLY A 365 12.84 -8.91 22.66
CA GLY A 365 13.44 -9.86 21.70
C GLY A 365 13.53 -9.33 20.27
N ALA A 366 12.58 -8.49 19.84
CA ALA A 366 12.59 -7.88 18.51
C ALA A 366 13.62 -6.75 18.43
N ARG A 367 13.85 -6.04 19.53
CA ARG A 367 14.79 -4.89 19.60
C ARG A 367 16.22 -5.28 19.97
N PHE A 368 16.52 -6.57 20.13
CA PHE A 368 17.84 -7.03 20.58
C PHE A 368 18.98 -6.54 19.67
N LYS A 369 18.81 -6.60 18.35
CA LYS A 369 19.82 -6.09 17.39
C LYS A 369 19.97 -4.57 17.48
N GLU A 370 18.88 -3.83 17.60
CA GLU A 370 18.92 -2.36 17.79
C GLU A 370 19.74 -2.01 19.02
N PHE A 371 19.50 -2.72 20.13
CA PHE A 371 20.22 -2.52 21.38
C PHE A 371 21.72 -2.77 21.20
N LEU A 372 22.11 -3.92 20.61
CA LEU A 372 23.52 -4.23 20.35
C LEU A 372 24.23 -3.20 19.46
N LEU A 373 23.55 -2.73 18.42
CA LEU A 373 24.11 -1.72 17.52
C LEU A 373 24.25 -0.38 18.23
N GLY A 374 23.24 0.02 19.00
CA GLY A 374 23.27 1.25 19.76
C GLY A 374 24.40 1.29 20.78
N THR A 375 24.60 0.21 21.53
CA THR A 375 25.72 0.11 22.48
C THR A 375 27.06 0.12 21.75
N THR A 376 27.20 -0.60 20.63
CA THR A 376 28.47 -0.67 19.91
C THR A 376 28.83 0.66 19.25
N VAL A 377 27.88 1.38 18.65
CA VAL A 377 28.17 2.63 17.94
C VAL A 377 28.42 3.80 18.90
N LEU A 378 27.75 3.84 20.05
CA LEU A 378 27.91 4.93 21.03
C LEU A 378 29.13 4.76 21.95
N GLU A 379 29.69 3.55 22.06
CA GLU A 379 30.90 3.28 22.86
C GLU A 379 32.22 3.59 22.12
N TYR A 380 32.17 3.84 20.81
CA TYR A 380 33.30 4.29 19.99
C TYR A 380 33.09 5.73 19.53
#